data_AF-A0A7C2T1M1-F1
#
_entry.id   AF-A0A7C2T1M1-F1
#
_cell.length_a   1.000
_cell.length_b   1.000
_cell.length_c   1.000
_cell.angle_alpha   90.00
_cell.angle_beta   90.00
_cell.angle_gamma   90.00
#
_symmetry.space_group_name_H-M   'P 1'
#
loop_
_entity.id
_entity.type
_entity.pdbx_description
1 polymer ?
#
loop_
_entity_poly.entity_id
_entity_poly.type
_entity_poly.pdbx_seq_one_letter_code
_entity_poly.pdbx_strand_id
1 'polypeptide(L)'
;MRLSKLIALIVAAAALGSAPARSADLIVQSGGAANRLKVQSLLERKFATVVRQQFDFSCGSAALATLLTHHYGRATSESDAFRAMWNVGDQARIREFGFSLLEMKRFLEAAGLRADGFKLTLERVAEIGVPGIALIEEDGYRHFVVVKGFSRGKVLVGDPARGLRTLTPKRFAAVWDGTILFIRTDLQTGKENFNSARDWRLTPFGPTDRGLDGEPLQAAHLEQTRAFHSGFSILTTGSPIR
;
A
#
# COMPACT_ATOMS: atom_id res chain seq x y z
N MET A 1 37.09 -42.74 15.52
CA MET A 1 35.70 -42.80 15.01
C MET A 1 34.79 -41.76 15.67
N ARG A 2 35.18 -40.47 15.70
CA ARG A 2 34.41 -39.36 16.33
C ARG A 2 34.63 -38.02 15.60
N LEU A 3 34.59 -38.02 14.27
CA LEU A 3 34.74 -36.78 13.48
C LEU A 3 33.71 -36.62 12.35
N SER A 4 32.85 -37.61 12.12
CA SER A 4 31.82 -37.57 11.08
C SER A 4 30.46 -37.05 11.54
N LYS A 5 30.26 -36.85 12.85
CA LYS A 5 28.97 -36.37 13.40
C LYS A 5 28.85 -34.85 13.56
N LEU A 6 29.95 -34.09 13.44
CA LEU A 6 29.89 -32.63 13.55
C LEU A 6 29.53 -31.92 12.23
N ILE A 7 29.72 -32.56 11.08
CA ILE A 7 29.43 -31.95 9.77
C ILE A 7 27.92 -32.02 9.46
N ALA A 8 27.19 -32.99 10.04
CA ALA A 8 25.75 -33.12 9.85
C ALA A 8 24.92 -32.05 10.60
N LEU A 9 25.50 -31.36 11.59
CA LEU A 9 24.78 -30.34 12.38
C LEU A 9 24.87 -28.94 11.77
N ILE A 10 25.86 -28.68 10.91
CA ILE A 10 26.06 -27.35 10.28
C ILE A 10 25.26 -27.21 8.98
N VAL A 11 24.91 -28.30 8.31
CA VAL A 11 24.09 -28.27 7.08
C VAL A 11 22.60 -28.07 7.37
N ALA A 12 22.12 -28.36 8.58
CA ALA A 12 20.72 -28.14 8.97
C ALA A 12 20.36 -26.65 9.24
N ALA A 13 21.35 -25.76 9.36
CA ALA A 13 21.14 -24.33 9.60
C ALA A 13 20.99 -23.51 8.30
N ALA A 14 21.20 -24.11 7.13
CA ALA A 14 21.16 -23.41 5.83
C ALA A 14 19.80 -23.55 5.09
N ALA A 15 18.80 -24.19 5.72
CA ALA A 15 17.46 -24.37 5.14
C ALA A 15 16.40 -23.41 5.71
N LEU A 16 16.81 -22.26 6.28
CA LEU A 16 15.89 -21.12 6.43
C LEU A 16 15.70 -20.47 5.06
N GLY A 17 14.92 -21.15 4.21
CA GLY A 17 14.36 -20.55 3.02
C GLY A 17 13.57 -19.30 3.43
N SER A 18 13.76 -18.23 2.66
CA SER A 18 12.98 -17.00 2.73
C SER A 18 11.50 -17.32 2.59
N ALA A 19 10.81 -17.59 3.70
CA ALA A 19 9.36 -17.72 3.67
C ALA A 19 8.79 -16.37 3.21
N PRO A 20 7.91 -16.34 2.19
CA PRO A 20 7.22 -15.11 1.84
C PRO A 20 6.48 -14.65 3.10
N ALA A 21 6.61 -13.37 3.44
CA ALA A 21 5.80 -12.76 4.48
C ALA A 21 4.32 -12.98 4.10
N ARG A 22 3.70 -13.97 4.73
CA ARG A 22 2.33 -14.41 4.50
C ARG A 22 1.51 -13.95 5.68
N SER A 23 0.35 -13.38 5.37
CA SER A 23 -0.68 -13.16 6.38
C SER A 23 -0.97 -14.44 7.16
N ALA A 24 -0.90 -14.38 8.48
CA ALA A 24 -1.22 -15.49 9.36
C ALA A 24 -2.46 -15.15 10.19
N ASP A 25 -3.38 -16.10 10.31
CA ASP A 25 -4.51 -15.97 11.22
C ASP A 25 -4.08 -16.42 12.62
N LEU A 26 -4.01 -15.48 13.55
CA LEU A 26 -3.86 -15.80 14.96
C LEU A 26 -5.25 -15.96 15.57
N ILE A 27 -5.54 -17.15 16.09
CA ILE A 27 -6.72 -17.37 16.92
C ILE A 27 -6.35 -16.94 18.35
N VAL A 28 -6.85 -15.80 18.78
CA VAL A 28 -6.72 -15.34 20.17
C VAL A 28 -7.99 -15.74 20.90
N GLN A 29 -7.86 -16.66 21.85
CA GLN A 29 -8.94 -16.96 22.79
C GLN A 29 -8.88 -15.94 23.93
N SER A 30 -9.89 -15.07 24.01
CA SER A 30 -10.08 -14.16 25.13
C SER A 30 -11.54 -14.23 25.57
N GLY A 31 -11.78 -14.56 26.84
CA GLY A 31 -13.13 -14.57 27.43
C GLY A 31 -14.11 -15.59 26.82
N GLY A 32 -13.65 -16.73 26.30
CA GLY A 32 -14.50 -17.75 25.68
C GLY A 32 -14.88 -17.48 24.21
N ALA A 33 -14.51 -16.32 23.66
CA ALA A 33 -14.60 -16.03 22.24
C ALA A 33 -13.25 -16.26 21.54
N ALA A 34 -13.24 -17.07 20.49
CA ALA A 34 -12.09 -17.23 19.61
C ALA A 34 -12.12 -16.13 18.55
N ASN A 35 -11.34 -15.07 18.75
CA ASN A 35 -11.20 -13.99 17.78
C ASN A 35 -10.09 -14.34 16.78
N ARG A 36 -10.43 -14.37 15.48
CA ARG A 36 -9.45 -14.49 14.39
C ARG A 36 -8.86 -13.12 14.10
N LEU A 37 -7.62 -12.90 14.52
CA LEU A 37 -6.85 -11.72 14.15
C LEU A 37 -6.04 -12.02 12.89
N LYS A 38 -6.35 -11.32 11.80
CA LYS A 38 -5.56 -11.39 10.57
C LYS A 38 -4.29 -10.56 10.73
N VAL A 39 -3.15 -11.22 10.91
CA VAL A 39 -1.85 -10.56 11.02
C VAL A 39 -1.30 -10.34 9.62
N GLN A 40 -0.91 -9.12 9.30
CA GLN A 40 -0.19 -8.77 8.08
C GLN A 40 1.17 -8.16 8.44
N SER A 41 2.19 -8.51 7.67
CA SER A 41 3.49 -7.86 7.78
C SER A 41 3.41 -6.38 7.41
N LEU A 42 4.34 -5.57 7.93
CA LEU A 42 4.44 -4.15 7.57
C LEU A 42 4.64 -3.96 6.06
N LEU A 43 5.37 -4.87 5.42
CA LEU A 43 5.60 -4.84 3.98
C LEU A 43 4.30 -5.09 3.20
N GLU A 44 3.53 -6.14 3.56
CA GLU A 44 2.23 -6.42 2.95
C GLU A 44 1.27 -5.25 3.12
N ARG A 45 1.24 -4.61 4.30
CA ARG A 45 0.40 -3.44 4.54
C ARG A 45 0.77 -2.25 3.64
N LYS A 46 2.07 -1.97 3.47
CA LYS A 46 2.55 -0.90 2.59
C LYS A 46 2.15 -1.09 1.13
N PHE A 47 2.16 -2.33 0.65
CA PHE A 47 1.83 -2.67 -0.74
C PHE A 47 0.40 -3.20 -0.92
N ALA A 48 -0.47 -3.09 0.09
CA ALA A 48 -1.83 -3.64 0.02
C ALA A 48 -2.71 -2.99 -1.06
N THR A 49 -2.39 -1.76 -1.46
CA THR A 49 -3.10 -0.99 -2.51
C THR A 49 -2.13 -0.27 -3.46
N VAL A 50 -0.92 -0.85 -3.59
CA VAL A 50 0.16 -0.39 -4.47
C VAL A 50 0.82 -1.63 -5.08
N VAL A 51 0.87 -1.69 -6.41
CA VAL A 51 1.62 -2.73 -7.13
C VAL A 51 3.10 -2.42 -6.97
N ARG A 52 3.83 -3.32 -6.32
CA ARG A 52 5.27 -3.20 -6.11
C ARG A 52 6.01 -3.42 -7.42
N GLN A 53 6.95 -2.53 -7.75
CA GLN A 53 7.81 -2.73 -8.92
C GLN A 53 8.85 -3.84 -8.67
N GLN A 54 9.18 -4.59 -9.73
CA GLN A 54 10.19 -5.65 -9.70
C GLN A 54 11.57 -5.18 -10.18
N PHE A 55 11.63 -4.10 -10.99
CA PHE A 55 12.86 -3.56 -11.55
C PHE A 55 12.91 -2.04 -11.36
N ASP A 56 14.11 -1.45 -11.35
CA ASP A 56 14.25 0.00 -11.11
C ASP A 56 13.57 0.84 -12.23
N PHE A 57 13.63 0.35 -13.47
CA PHE A 57 13.05 0.99 -14.65
C PHE A 57 11.55 0.68 -14.87
N SER A 58 10.94 -0.20 -14.06
CA SER A 58 9.52 -0.60 -14.21
C SER A 58 8.54 0.20 -13.35
N CYS A 59 9.00 1.28 -12.70
CA CYS A 59 8.16 2.14 -11.88
C CYS A 59 6.94 2.69 -12.64
N GLY A 60 7.07 3.03 -13.93
CA GLY A 60 5.96 3.48 -14.77
C GLY A 60 4.87 2.42 -14.96
N SER A 61 5.25 1.17 -15.26
CA SER A 61 4.29 0.05 -15.39
C SER A 61 3.61 -0.28 -14.06
N ALA A 62 4.35 -0.24 -12.96
CA ALA A 62 3.80 -0.52 -11.64
C ALA A 62 2.89 0.61 -11.13
N ALA A 63 3.20 1.87 -11.41
CA ALA A 63 2.33 3.01 -11.13
C ALA A 63 1.02 2.92 -11.94
N LEU A 64 1.11 2.58 -13.23
CA LEU A 64 -0.05 2.38 -14.09
C LEU A 64 -0.94 1.22 -13.62
N ALA A 65 -0.31 0.08 -13.28
CA ALA A 65 -0.99 -1.08 -12.73
C ALA A 65 -1.68 -0.76 -11.39
N THR A 66 -1.02 0.02 -10.52
CA THR A 66 -1.58 0.52 -9.26
C THR A 66 -2.82 1.39 -9.50
N LEU A 67 -2.72 2.35 -10.42
CA LEU A 67 -3.82 3.25 -10.76
C LEU A 67 -5.03 2.45 -11.25
N LEU A 68 -4.84 1.61 -12.25
CA LEU A 68 -5.94 0.85 -12.87
C LEU A 68 -6.60 -0.13 -11.90
N THR A 69 -5.79 -0.89 -11.15
CA THR A 69 -6.29 -1.93 -10.26
C THR A 69 -7.04 -1.36 -9.06
N HIS A 70 -6.49 -0.31 -8.43
CA HIS A 70 -7.00 0.17 -7.15
C HIS A 70 -7.93 1.37 -7.25
N HIS A 71 -7.93 2.10 -8.37
CA HIS A 71 -8.77 3.29 -8.54
C HIS A 71 -9.78 3.20 -9.66
N TYR A 72 -9.60 2.30 -10.64
CA TYR A 72 -10.51 2.16 -11.78
C TYR A 72 -11.09 0.74 -11.91
N GLY A 73 -10.88 -0.13 -10.92
CA GLY A 73 -11.43 -1.49 -10.92
C GLY A 73 -10.91 -2.40 -12.04
N ARG A 74 -9.80 -2.02 -12.71
CA ARG A 74 -9.22 -2.75 -13.84
C ARG A 74 -7.97 -3.49 -13.39
N ALA A 75 -8.15 -4.73 -12.96
CA ALA A 75 -7.06 -5.59 -12.51
C ALA A 75 -5.96 -5.68 -13.58
N THR A 76 -4.79 -5.12 -13.26
CA THR A 76 -3.65 -5.00 -14.17
C THR A 76 -2.40 -5.38 -13.39
N SER A 77 -1.63 -6.35 -13.89
CA SER A 77 -0.33 -6.67 -13.29
C SER A 77 0.75 -5.73 -13.82
N GLU A 78 1.84 -5.57 -13.05
CA GLU A 78 3.02 -4.86 -13.54
C GLU A 78 3.53 -5.46 -14.86
N SER A 79 3.60 -6.79 -14.96
CA SER A 79 4.11 -7.48 -16.16
C SER A 79 3.25 -7.25 -17.39
N ASP A 80 1.93 -7.16 -17.24
CA ASP A 80 1.03 -6.93 -18.38
C ASP A 80 1.17 -5.50 -18.89
N ALA A 81 1.17 -4.52 -17.96
CA ALA A 81 1.43 -3.12 -18.29
C ALA A 81 2.83 -2.93 -18.91
N PHE A 82 3.84 -3.59 -18.34
CA PHE A 82 5.22 -3.55 -18.83
C PHE A 82 5.30 -4.06 -20.27
N ARG A 83 4.80 -5.26 -20.56
CA ARG A 83 4.88 -5.88 -21.89
C ARG A 83 4.14 -5.04 -22.93
N ALA A 84 2.94 -4.58 -22.58
CA ALA A 84 2.13 -3.79 -23.50
C ALA A 84 2.80 -2.45 -23.85
N MET A 85 3.33 -1.73 -22.85
CA MET A 85 4.07 -0.49 -23.11
C MET A 85 5.40 -0.73 -23.84
N TRP A 86 6.10 -1.82 -23.50
CA TRP A 86 7.37 -2.20 -24.13
C TRP A 86 7.22 -2.50 -25.62
N ASN A 87 6.14 -3.18 -26.00
CA ASN A 87 5.91 -3.60 -27.39
C ASN A 87 5.62 -2.43 -28.34
N VAL A 88 5.08 -1.33 -27.82
CA VAL A 88 4.70 -0.14 -28.62
C VAL A 88 5.63 1.07 -28.39
N GLY A 89 6.56 0.94 -27.45
CA GLY A 89 7.48 2.00 -27.04
C GLY A 89 8.85 1.87 -27.70
N ASP A 90 9.64 2.94 -27.58
CA ASP A 90 11.04 2.95 -28.02
C ASP A 90 11.88 2.15 -27.03
N GLN A 91 12.19 0.90 -27.38
CA GLN A 91 12.90 -0.03 -26.49
C GLN A 91 14.28 0.48 -26.08
N ALA A 92 14.97 1.22 -26.94
CA ALA A 92 16.28 1.78 -26.62
C ALA A 92 16.14 2.83 -25.52
N ARG A 93 15.19 3.76 -25.70
CA ARG A 93 14.88 4.77 -24.67
C ARG A 93 14.36 4.18 -23.37
N ILE A 94 13.49 3.17 -23.42
CA ILE A 94 12.93 2.57 -22.20
C ILE A 94 14.02 1.89 -21.36
N ARG A 95 15.03 1.27 -22.01
CA ARG A 95 16.17 0.69 -21.28
C ARG A 95 17.00 1.74 -20.55
N GLU A 96 17.14 2.92 -21.14
CA GLU A 96 18.00 3.98 -20.62
C GLU A 96 17.29 4.85 -19.58
N PHE A 97 16.01 5.19 -19.82
CA PHE A 97 15.25 6.18 -19.05
C PHE A 97 14.00 5.63 -18.36
N GLY A 98 13.64 4.38 -18.61
CA GLY A 98 12.34 3.82 -18.19
C GLY A 98 11.18 4.28 -19.07
N PHE A 99 9.95 3.94 -18.67
CA PHE A 99 8.74 4.37 -19.37
C PHE A 99 8.45 5.85 -19.17
N SER A 100 7.98 6.55 -20.19
CA SER A 100 7.50 7.93 -20.03
C SER A 100 5.97 7.99 -19.91
N LEU A 101 5.43 9.17 -19.59
CA LEU A 101 3.98 9.41 -19.61
C LEU A 101 3.36 9.18 -20.99
N LEU A 102 4.14 9.29 -22.07
CA LEU A 102 3.67 9.03 -23.43
C LEU A 102 3.34 7.55 -23.64
N GLU A 103 4.21 6.63 -23.20
CA GLU A 103 3.95 5.19 -23.27
C GLU A 103 2.73 4.82 -22.41
N MET A 104 2.60 5.40 -21.22
CA MET A 104 1.43 5.19 -20.37
C MET A 104 0.15 5.70 -21.03
N LYS A 105 0.18 6.89 -21.66
CA LYS A 105 -0.96 7.43 -22.41
C LYS A 105 -1.37 6.50 -23.56
N ARG A 106 -0.41 6.03 -24.36
CA ARG A 106 -0.67 5.08 -25.47
C ARG A 106 -1.28 3.78 -24.97
N PHE A 107 -0.79 3.23 -23.86
CA PHE A 107 -1.38 2.05 -23.22
C PHE A 107 -2.84 2.30 -22.82
N LEU A 108 -3.10 3.43 -22.15
CA LEU A 108 -4.45 3.78 -21.70
C LEU A 108 -5.40 3.95 -22.88
N GLU A 109 -4.97 4.64 -23.94
CA GLU A 109 -5.76 4.83 -25.16
C GLU A 109 -6.07 3.50 -25.85
N ALA A 110 -5.08 2.60 -25.97
CA ALA A 110 -5.29 1.24 -26.48
C ALA A 110 -6.27 0.42 -25.62
N ALA A 111 -6.35 0.70 -24.31
CA ALA A 111 -7.30 0.11 -23.38
C ALA A 111 -8.67 0.83 -23.33
N GLY A 112 -8.93 1.76 -24.25
CA GLY A 112 -10.19 2.52 -24.34
C GLY A 112 -10.33 3.63 -23.28
N LEU A 113 -9.22 4.03 -22.65
CA LEU A 113 -9.17 5.07 -21.62
C LEU A 113 -8.43 6.30 -22.17
N ARG A 114 -9.15 7.36 -22.48
CA ARG A 114 -8.53 8.67 -22.78
C ARG A 114 -7.82 9.19 -21.54
N ALA A 115 -6.56 9.58 -21.70
CA ALA A 115 -5.73 10.13 -20.63
C ALA A 115 -4.83 11.25 -21.15
N ASP A 116 -4.54 12.24 -20.31
CA ASP A 116 -3.72 13.38 -20.69
C ASP A 116 -2.80 13.84 -19.56
N GLY A 117 -1.60 14.25 -19.98
CA GLY A 117 -0.61 14.87 -19.10
C GLY A 117 -0.90 16.34 -18.94
N PHE A 118 -0.81 16.82 -17.71
CA PHE A 118 -1.04 18.21 -17.33
C PHE A 118 0.13 18.73 -16.51
N LYS A 119 0.29 20.05 -16.55
CA LYS A 119 1.14 20.81 -15.62
C LYS A 119 0.22 21.58 -14.69
N LEU A 120 0.12 21.15 -13.43
CA LEU A 120 -0.82 21.70 -12.47
C LEU A 120 -0.15 22.04 -11.14
N THR A 121 -0.77 22.94 -10.39
CA THR A 121 -0.40 23.17 -8.99
C THR A 121 -1.01 22.10 -8.09
N LEU A 122 -0.49 21.98 -6.87
CA LEU A 122 -0.96 20.97 -5.92
C LEU A 122 -2.40 21.21 -5.49
N GLU A 123 -2.75 22.49 -5.33
CA GLU A 123 -4.10 22.95 -5.00
C GLU A 123 -5.08 22.53 -6.09
N ARG A 124 -4.70 22.72 -7.35
CA ARG A 124 -5.56 22.33 -8.47
C ARG A 124 -5.77 20.82 -8.55
N VAL A 125 -4.74 20.03 -8.27
CA VAL A 125 -4.87 18.57 -8.19
C VAL A 125 -5.82 18.16 -7.06
N ALA A 126 -5.71 18.80 -5.89
CA ALA A 126 -6.60 18.55 -4.76
C ALA A 126 -8.06 18.93 -5.07
N GLU A 127 -8.29 20.04 -5.79
CA GLU A 127 -9.62 20.47 -6.25
C GLU A 127 -10.26 19.50 -7.25
N ILE A 128 -9.49 18.98 -8.20
CA ILE A 128 -9.99 18.01 -9.19
C ILE A 128 -10.41 16.72 -8.48
N GLY A 129 -9.65 16.30 -7.47
CA GLY A 129 -10.01 15.19 -6.59
C GLY A 129 -10.04 13.84 -7.30
N VAL A 130 -9.15 13.61 -8.26
CA VAL A 130 -9.00 12.32 -8.96
C VAL A 130 -7.57 11.79 -8.82
N PRO A 131 -7.38 10.47 -8.79
CA PRO A 131 -6.06 9.87 -8.71
C PRO A 131 -5.31 10.04 -10.03
N GLY A 132 -4.02 10.30 -9.94
CA GLY A 132 -3.16 10.54 -11.10
C GLY A 132 -1.73 10.07 -10.88
N ILE A 133 -1.00 9.87 -11.99
CA ILE A 133 0.40 9.47 -11.96
C ILE A 133 1.25 10.73 -12.04
N ALA A 134 1.99 11.02 -10.98
CA ALA A 134 2.90 12.16 -10.89
C ALA A 134 4.35 11.72 -11.15
N LEU A 135 5.12 12.58 -11.81
CA LEU A 135 6.57 12.43 -11.95
C LEU A 135 7.25 13.22 -10.84
N ILE A 136 7.97 12.55 -9.94
CA ILE A 136 8.70 13.20 -8.85
C ILE A 136 10.20 12.94 -8.97
N GLU A 137 10.99 13.82 -8.37
CA GLU A 137 12.45 13.73 -8.25
C GLU A 137 12.85 13.75 -6.78
N GLU A 138 13.35 12.61 -6.27
CA GLU A 138 13.89 12.49 -4.92
C GLU A 138 15.35 12.06 -5.01
N ASP A 139 16.25 12.78 -4.34
CA ASP A 139 17.68 12.45 -4.23
C ASP A 139 18.37 12.26 -5.61
N GLY A 140 17.95 13.05 -6.61
CA GLY A 140 18.46 12.99 -7.99
C GLY A 140 17.86 11.88 -8.84
N TYR A 141 16.87 11.14 -8.32
CA TYR A 141 16.20 10.05 -9.03
C TYR A 141 14.75 10.40 -9.38
N ARG A 142 14.47 10.43 -10.69
CA ARG A 142 13.12 10.66 -11.23
C ARG A 142 12.33 9.36 -11.27
N HIS A 143 11.14 9.34 -10.68
CA HIS A 143 10.27 8.17 -10.70
C HIS A 143 8.79 8.54 -10.64
N PHE A 144 7.96 7.58 -11.02
CA PHE A 144 6.51 7.74 -11.03
C PHE A 144 5.88 7.27 -9.72
N VAL A 145 4.93 8.06 -9.26
CA VAL A 145 4.10 7.73 -8.10
C VAL A 145 2.63 8.00 -8.40
N VAL A 146 1.73 7.30 -7.71
CA VAL A 146 0.29 7.56 -7.80
C VAL A 146 -0.12 8.50 -6.68
N VAL A 147 -0.65 9.68 -7.01
CA VAL A 147 -1.33 10.54 -6.04
C VAL A 147 -2.71 9.93 -5.79
N LYS A 148 -2.95 9.48 -4.56
CA LYS A 148 -4.15 8.72 -4.18
C LYS A 148 -5.14 9.56 -3.35
N GLY A 149 -4.70 10.67 -2.78
CA GLY A 149 -5.56 11.50 -1.92
C GLY A 149 -4.88 12.73 -1.32
N PHE A 150 -5.70 13.67 -0.85
CA PHE A 150 -5.35 14.77 0.04
C PHE A 150 -6.30 14.78 1.23
N SER A 151 -5.76 14.65 2.44
CA SER A 151 -6.54 14.72 3.66
C SER A 151 -5.68 15.20 4.82
N ARG A 152 -6.28 15.98 5.74
CA ARG A 152 -5.64 16.46 6.97
C ARG A 152 -4.26 17.10 6.75
N GLY A 153 -4.13 17.90 5.69
CA GLY A 153 -2.87 18.56 5.34
C GLY A 153 -1.74 17.60 4.93
N LYS A 154 -2.08 16.42 4.40
CA LYS A 154 -1.14 15.44 3.87
C LYS A 154 -1.54 15.01 2.45
N VAL A 155 -0.53 14.69 1.65
CA VAL A 155 -0.65 14.07 0.33
C VAL A 155 -0.41 12.58 0.51
N LEU A 156 -1.36 11.76 0.09
CA LEU A 156 -1.25 10.31 0.09
C LEU A 156 -0.72 9.84 -1.25
N VAL A 157 0.38 9.09 -1.22
CA VAL A 157 1.11 8.65 -2.41
C VAL A 157 1.30 7.13 -2.36
N GLY A 158 0.93 6.47 -3.46
CA GLY A 158 1.30 5.09 -3.73
C GLY A 158 2.57 5.05 -4.55
N ASP A 159 3.68 4.70 -3.91
CA ASP A 159 5.00 4.63 -4.53
C ASP A 159 5.33 3.17 -4.88
N PRO A 160 5.52 2.81 -6.16
CA PRO A 160 5.83 1.43 -6.54
C PRO A 160 7.10 0.84 -5.91
N ALA A 161 8.06 1.67 -5.51
CA ALA A 161 9.28 1.23 -4.85
C ALA A 161 9.13 1.16 -3.32
N ARG A 162 8.34 2.07 -2.72
CA ARG A 162 8.30 2.27 -1.25
C ARG A 162 6.97 1.89 -0.59
N GLY A 163 5.94 1.63 -1.40
CA GLY A 163 4.57 1.38 -0.99
C GLY A 163 3.82 2.66 -0.64
N LEU A 164 2.77 2.51 0.16
CA LEU A 164 1.93 3.63 0.59
C LEU A 164 2.66 4.53 1.59
N ARG A 165 2.69 5.83 1.31
CA ARG A 165 3.31 6.86 2.17
C ARG A 165 2.54 8.17 2.13
N THR A 166 2.73 8.98 3.16
CA THR A 166 2.20 10.35 3.24
C THR A 166 3.33 11.36 3.22
N LEU A 167 3.08 12.49 2.56
CA LEU A 167 3.98 13.63 2.49
C LEU A 167 3.23 14.89 2.92
N THR A 168 3.94 15.87 3.48
CA THR A 168 3.36 17.20 3.64
C THR A 168 3.24 17.86 2.25
N PRO A 169 2.27 18.75 2.03
CA PRO A 169 2.15 19.51 0.79
C PRO A 169 3.46 20.20 0.39
N LYS A 170 4.14 20.82 1.37
CA LYS A 170 5.47 21.43 1.17
C LYS A 170 6.52 20.43 0.70
N ARG A 171 6.58 19.25 1.31
CA ARG A 171 7.56 18.22 0.90
C ARG A 171 7.24 17.67 -0.49
N PHE A 172 5.97 17.43 -0.79
CA PHE A 172 5.55 16.96 -2.11
C PHE A 172 5.86 18.00 -3.19
N ALA A 173 5.50 19.27 -2.98
CA ALA A 173 5.77 20.36 -3.91
C ALA A 173 7.28 20.59 -4.14
N ALA A 174 8.14 20.24 -3.18
CA ALA A 174 9.59 20.36 -3.35
C ALA A 174 10.20 19.28 -4.27
N VAL A 175 9.52 18.14 -4.44
CA VAL A 175 10.01 17.00 -5.24
C VAL A 175 9.18 16.77 -6.51
N TRP A 176 8.05 17.47 -6.65
CA TRP A 176 7.14 17.34 -7.77
C TRP A 176 7.18 18.59 -8.63
N ASP A 177 7.43 18.42 -9.92
CA ASP A 177 7.56 19.55 -10.84
C ASP A 177 6.20 20.08 -11.34
N GLY A 178 5.07 19.47 -10.96
CA GLY A 178 3.72 19.81 -11.42
C GLY A 178 3.19 18.87 -12.53
N THR A 179 4.01 17.94 -13.03
CA THR A 179 3.62 17.03 -14.11
C THR A 179 2.78 15.88 -13.58
N ILE A 180 1.58 15.70 -14.12
CA ILE A 180 0.65 14.63 -13.71
C ILE A 180 -0.18 14.11 -14.89
N LEU A 181 -0.41 12.80 -14.93
CA LEU A 181 -1.26 12.13 -15.92
C LEU A 181 -2.59 11.74 -15.25
N PHE A 182 -3.71 12.13 -15.88
CA PHE A 182 -5.06 11.76 -15.46
C PHE A 182 -5.80 10.98 -16.54
N ILE A 183 -6.65 10.04 -16.12
CA ILE A 183 -7.64 9.38 -16.98
C ILE A 183 -8.88 10.28 -17.03
N ARG A 184 -9.33 10.65 -18.23
CA ARG A 184 -10.48 11.53 -18.46
C ARG A 184 -11.79 10.81 -18.75
N THR A 185 -11.73 9.53 -19.09
CA THR A 185 -12.92 8.79 -19.55
C THR A 185 -13.86 8.43 -18.42
N ASP A 186 -13.34 8.24 -17.21
CA ASP A 186 -14.09 7.78 -16.05
C ASP A 186 -13.73 8.59 -14.79
N LEU A 187 -14.03 9.89 -14.86
CA LEU A 187 -13.75 10.81 -13.75
C LEU A 187 -14.56 10.47 -12.50
N GLN A 188 -15.74 9.87 -12.65
CA GLN A 188 -16.59 9.52 -11.52
C GLN A 188 -15.94 8.42 -10.68
N THR A 189 -15.57 7.29 -11.28
CA THR A 189 -14.87 6.21 -10.55
C THR A 189 -13.53 6.69 -10.00
N GLY A 190 -12.82 7.56 -10.72
CA GLY A 190 -11.63 8.23 -10.19
C GLY A 190 -11.92 9.01 -8.91
N LYS A 191 -12.96 9.85 -8.88
CA LYS A 191 -13.35 10.64 -7.69
C LYS A 191 -13.80 9.77 -6.52
N GLU A 192 -14.57 8.72 -6.78
CA GLU A 192 -15.09 7.82 -5.74
C GLU A 192 -13.97 7.05 -5.02
N ASN A 193 -12.91 6.69 -5.75
CA ASN A 193 -11.77 5.96 -5.19
C ASN A 193 -10.62 6.88 -4.73
N PHE A 194 -10.68 8.17 -5.07
CA PHE A 194 -9.80 9.17 -4.51
C PHE A 194 -10.04 9.32 -3.00
N ASN A 195 -8.98 9.56 -2.23
CA ASN A 195 -9.09 9.75 -0.78
C ASN A 195 -9.71 8.56 -0.02
N SER A 196 -9.58 7.34 -0.54
CA SER A 196 -10.14 6.14 0.08
C SER A 196 -9.72 5.97 1.55
N ALA A 197 -10.72 5.84 2.44
CA ALA A 197 -10.49 5.58 3.87
C ALA A 197 -9.67 4.31 4.11
N ARG A 198 -9.77 3.32 3.21
CA ARG A 198 -8.97 2.10 3.26
C ARG A 198 -7.48 2.42 3.14
N ASP A 199 -7.10 3.26 2.17
CA ASP A 199 -5.70 3.62 1.97
C ASP A 199 -5.16 4.44 3.15
N TRP A 200 -5.94 5.39 3.65
CA TRP A 200 -5.56 6.17 4.83
C TRP A 200 -5.29 5.28 6.06
N ARG A 201 -6.08 4.22 6.30
CA ARG A 201 -5.85 3.25 7.38
C ARG A 201 -4.61 2.36 7.19
N LEU A 202 -4.22 2.11 5.95
CA LEU A 202 -3.07 1.26 5.62
C LEU A 202 -1.74 2.01 5.77
N THR A 203 -1.77 3.34 5.68
CA THR A 203 -0.57 4.16 5.83
C THR A 203 0.00 4.01 7.25
N PRO A 204 1.30 3.70 7.40
CA PRO A 204 1.94 3.76 8.71
C PRO A 204 2.05 5.22 9.14
N PHE A 205 1.14 5.67 10.01
CA PHE A 205 1.25 6.98 10.67
C PHE A 205 2.53 7.03 11.51
N GLY A 206 3.31 8.11 11.37
CA GLY A 206 4.43 8.37 12.26
C GLY A 206 3.95 8.64 13.69
N PRO A 207 4.81 8.50 14.72
CA PRO A 207 4.45 8.80 16.11
C PRO A 207 3.86 10.21 16.31
N THR A 208 4.28 11.17 15.48
CA THR A 208 3.80 12.56 15.48
C THR A 208 2.44 12.78 14.82
N ASP A 209 1.93 11.81 14.06
CA ASP A 209 0.65 11.92 13.33
C ASP A 209 -0.54 11.36 14.13
N ARG A 210 -0.30 10.65 15.25
CA ARG A 210 -1.36 10.05 16.11
C ARG A 210 -2.12 11.06 16.99
N GLY A 211 -1.65 12.31 17.09
CA GLY A 211 -2.27 13.33 17.96
C GLY A 211 -3.48 14.06 17.36
N LEU A 212 -3.87 13.75 16.13
CA LEU A 212 -4.92 14.47 15.39
C LEU A 212 -6.17 13.60 15.11
N ASP A 213 -6.14 12.35 15.55
CA ASP A 213 -7.32 11.50 15.62
C ASP A 213 -7.97 11.78 16.97
N GLY A 214 -9.10 12.48 16.97
CA GLY A 214 -9.95 12.65 18.15
C GLY A 214 -10.59 11.34 18.65
N GLU A 215 -10.00 10.18 18.33
CA GLU A 215 -10.25 8.93 19.01
C GLU A 215 -9.34 8.93 20.24
N PRO A 216 -9.85 9.26 21.43
CA PRO A 216 -9.04 9.15 22.62
C PRO A 216 -8.54 7.71 22.69
N LEU A 217 -7.28 7.51 23.07
CA LEU A 217 -6.72 6.17 23.37
C LEU A 217 -7.61 5.38 24.35
N GLN A 218 -8.46 6.09 25.09
CA GLN A 218 -9.52 5.53 25.91
C GLN A 218 -10.61 4.80 25.11
N ALA A 219 -11.04 5.20 23.91
CA ALA A 219 -12.06 4.46 23.16
C ALA A 219 -11.58 3.05 22.75
N ALA A 220 -10.35 2.96 22.23
CA ALA A 220 -9.71 1.67 21.93
C ALA A 220 -9.39 0.84 23.19
N HIS A 221 -9.17 1.49 24.34
CA HIS A 221 -8.94 0.83 25.63
C HIS A 221 -10.24 0.45 26.35
N LEU A 222 -11.33 1.19 26.16
CA LEU A 222 -12.65 0.99 26.78
C LEU A 222 -13.42 -0.15 26.12
N GLU A 223 -13.24 -0.38 24.81
CA GLU A 223 -13.72 -1.62 24.18
C GLU A 223 -13.00 -2.87 24.73
N GLN A 224 -11.76 -2.73 25.22
CA GLN A 224 -10.99 -3.83 25.82
C GLN A 224 -11.21 -3.99 27.33
N THR A 225 -11.68 -2.95 28.03
CA THR A 225 -11.83 -2.93 29.50
C THR A 225 -13.27 -2.98 29.99
N ARG A 226 -14.25 -3.33 29.15
CA ARG A 226 -15.58 -3.72 29.65
C ARG A 226 -15.45 -5.08 30.34
N ALA A 227 -15.04 -5.01 31.60
CA ALA A 227 -14.71 -6.12 32.46
C ALA A 227 -15.93 -7.02 32.67
N PHE A 228 -15.69 -8.31 32.45
CA PHE A 228 -16.08 -9.42 33.32
C PHE A 228 -16.48 -8.94 34.72
N HIS A 229 -17.78 -8.82 34.97
CA HIS A 229 -18.33 -8.82 36.31
C HIS A 229 -19.71 -9.47 36.29
N SER A 230 -19.74 -10.78 36.49
CA SER A 230 -20.87 -11.45 37.13
C SER A 230 -20.40 -12.77 37.75
N GLY A 231 -20.06 -12.69 39.04
CA GLY A 231 -20.31 -13.70 40.07
C GLY A 231 -19.75 -15.11 39.86
N PHE A 232 -18.67 -15.44 40.58
CA PHE A 232 -18.49 -16.80 41.04
C PHE A 232 -18.23 -16.80 42.55
N SER A 233 -19.25 -17.24 43.29
CA SER A 233 -19.21 -17.51 44.72
C SER A 233 -18.52 -18.86 44.93
N ILE A 234 -17.58 -18.92 45.87
CA ILE A 234 -16.88 -20.16 46.22
C ILE A 234 -17.84 -20.99 47.07
N LEU A 235 -18.50 -21.99 46.47
CA LEU A 235 -19.24 -23.01 47.21
C LEU A 235 -18.31 -24.21 47.45
N THR A 236 -17.89 -24.31 48.71
CA THR A 236 -17.23 -25.44 49.35
C THR A 236 -17.96 -26.75 49.05
N THR A 237 -17.24 -27.74 48.52
CA THR A 237 -17.71 -29.13 48.38
C THR A 237 -17.92 -29.77 49.75
N GLY A 238 -19.17 -29.88 50.18
CA GLY A 238 -19.62 -30.77 51.25
C GLY A 238 -20.57 -31.81 50.66
N SER A 239 -20.10 -33.05 50.53
CA SER A 239 -20.90 -34.19 50.10
C SER A 239 -21.83 -34.67 51.22
N PRO A 240 -23.12 -34.91 50.98
CA PRO A 240 -23.95 -35.70 51.87
C PRO A 240 -24.34 -37.05 51.25
N ILE A 241 -24.03 -38.11 52.01
CA ILE A 241 -24.86 -39.27 52.35
C ILE A 241 -25.16 -40.28 51.22
N ARG A 242 -24.61 -41.50 51.31
CA ARG A 242 -25.28 -42.71 51.83
C ARG A 242 -24.31 -43.88 51.92
#